data_AF-A0A229H156-F1
#
_entry.id   AF-A0A229H156-F1
#
_cell.length_a   1.000
_cell.length_b   1.000
_cell.length_c   1.000
_cell.angle_alpha   90.00
_cell.angle_beta   90.00
_cell.angle_gamma   90.00
#
_symmetry.space_group_name_H-M   'P 1'
#
loop_
_entity.id
_entity.type
_entity.pdbx_description
1 polymer ?
#
loop_
_entity_poly.entity_id
_entity_poly.type
_entity_poly.pdbx_seq_one_letter_code
_entity_poly.pdbx_strand_id
1 'polypeptide(L)'
;MARMFDKSFYDLAFGVDPGGARKDAHFVTATLDEVKRELASDLAQGINLYLLCWYGARLTLDVYQQGELTESIDLHPFITISVEGYPDVTFTGPGEPVGYDFRDDEGDIEDDEDDEDEDFEDEEEDEEDNLADRLFMDDLGDTVKVSVDWDRIPVPSLIGELAGPDDEAVLLTGDRLAEYGYQDFEE
;
A
#
# COMPACT_ATOMS: atom_id res chain seq x y z
N MET A 1 0.22 15.28 -32.63
CA MET A 1 0.30 13.89 -32.13
C MET A 1 1.28 13.94 -30.98
N ALA A 2 0.79 13.83 -29.75
CA ALA A 2 1.67 13.63 -28.60
C ALA A 2 2.48 12.37 -28.88
N ARG A 3 3.80 12.46 -28.70
CA ARG A 3 4.67 11.29 -28.80
C ARG A 3 4.27 10.40 -27.62
N MET A 4 3.54 9.33 -27.90
CA MET A 4 3.39 8.24 -26.94
C MET A 4 4.81 7.81 -26.54
N PHE A 5 4.99 7.58 -25.25
CA PHE A 5 6.30 7.45 -24.65
C PHE A 5 6.89 6.09 -25.02
N ASP A 6 7.80 6.03 -26.00
CA ASP A 6 8.41 4.76 -26.47
C ASP A 6 9.44 4.16 -25.48
N LYS A 7 9.43 4.60 -24.21
CA LYS A 7 10.37 4.16 -23.17
C LYS A 7 9.77 3.11 -22.26
N SER A 8 10.63 2.31 -21.66
CA SER A 8 10.27 1.25 -20.72
C SER A 8 10.50 1.72 -19.28
N PHE A 9 9.60 1.35 -18.39
CA PHE A 9 9.62 1.73 -16.99
C PHE A 9 8.78 0.75 -16.15
N TYR A 10 9.00 0.79 -14.85
CA TYR A 10 8.12 0.19 -13.85
C TYR A 10 7.22 1.27 -13.25
N ASP A 11 5.96 0.95 -12.99
CA ASP A 11 5.07 1.73 -12.16
C ASP A 11 4.70 0.91 -10.93
N LEU A 12 5.14 1.37 -9.75
CA LEU A 12 4.68 0.82 -8.48
C LEU A 12 3.48 1.64 -8.01
N ALA A 13 2.30 1.05 -8.06
CA ALA A 13 1.06 1.69 -7.67
C ALA A 13 0.57 1.17 -6.32
N PHE A 14 0.28 2.10 -5.40
CA PHE A 14 -0.37 1.85 -4.13
C PHE A 14 -1.62 2.72 -4.09
N GLY A 15 -2.81 2.11 -4.08
CA GLY A 15 -4.05 2.86 -3.93
C GLY A 15 -5.07 2.22 -3.02
N VAL A 16 -6.09 2.98 -2.67
CA VAL A 16 -7.30 2.50 -1.98
C VAL A 16 -8.49 3.02 -2.76
N ASP A 17 -9.43 2.13 -3.12
CA ASP A 17 -10.64 2.54 -3.81
C ASP A 17 -11.47 3.52 -2.94
N PRO A 18 -12.22 4.45 -3.55
CA PRO A 18 -12.94 5.49 -2.81
C PRO A 18 -13.86 4.93 -1.72
N GLY A 19 -13.68 5.40 -0.47
CA GLY A 19 -14.48 4.98 0.68
C GLY A 19 -14.12 5.73 1.97
N GLY A 20 -13.94 5.00 3.06
CA GLY A 20 -13.51 5.55 4.36
C GLY A 20 -12.05 6.01 4.42
N ALA A 21 -11.23 5.62 3.44
CA ALA A 21 -9.87 6.11 3.22
C ALA A 21 -9.64 6.37 1.73
N ARG A 22 -8.54 7.06 1.41
CA ARG A 22 -8.11 7.37 0.04
C ARG A 22 -6.58 7.34 -0.01
N LYS A 23 -6.07 6.83 -1.13
CA LYS A 23 -4.65 6.84 -1.52
C LYS A 23 -4.59 6.51 -3.01
N ASP A 24 -3.76 7.22 -3.77
CA ASP A 24 -3.52 6.92 -5.18
C ASP A 24 -2.08 7.25 -5.58
N ALA A 25 -1.14 6.58 -4.90
CA ALA A 25 0.29 6.80 -5.04
C ALA A 25 0.88 5.95 -6.16
N HIS A 26 1.74 6.57 -6.96
CA HIS A 26 2.43 5.95 -8.07
C HIS A 26 3.93 6.30 -8.04
N PHE A 27 4.79 5.32 -8.32
CA PHE A 27 6.23 5.52 -8.46
C PHE A 27 6.71 4.99 -9.82
N VAL A 28 7.01 5.91 -10.73
CA VAL A 28 7.58 5.58 -12.04
C VAL A 28 9.10 5.49 -11.94
N THR A 29 9.68 4.32 -12.24
CA THR A 29 11.11 4.05 -12.06
C THR A 29 11.73 3.28 -13.23
N ALA A 30 13.06 3.36 -13.38
CA ALA A 30 13.79 2.68 -14.46
C ALA A 30 14.36 1.31 -14.04
N THR A 31 14.39 1.02 -12.74
CA THR A 31 15.07 -0.16 -12.21
C THR A 31 14.30 -0.83 -11.09
N LEU A 32 14.44 -2.15 -10.99
CA LEU A 32 13.84 -2.92 -9.90
C LEU A 32 14.41 -2.54 -8.52
N ASP A 33 15.66 -2.06 -8.46
CA ASP A 33 16.26 -1.61 -7.20
C ASP A 33 15.60 -0.31 -6.68
N GLU A 34 15.17 0.58 -7.57
CA GLU A 34 14.36 1.74 -7.19
C GLU A 34 12.98 1.30 -6.69
N VAL A 35 12.29 0.41 -7.41
CA VAL A 35 11.00 -0.17 -6.96
C VAL A 35 11.12 -0.74 -5.54
N LYS A 36 12.17 -1.53 -5.27
CA LYS A 36 12.43 -2.11 -3.94
C LYS A 36 12.59 -1.04 -2.86
N ARG A 37 13.34 0.01 -3.17
CA ARG A 37 13.59 1.12 -2.23
C ARG A 37 12.31 1.91 -1.96
N GLU A 38 11.57 2.27 -3.00
CA GLU A 38 10.33 3.05 -2.85
C GLU A 38 9.27 2.23 -2.10
N LEU A 39 9.11 0.95 -2.43
CA LEU A 39 8.18 0.07 -1.70
C LEU A 39 8.56 -0.05 -0.21
N ALA A 40 9.85 -0.24 0.09
CA ALA A 40 10.31 -0.31 1.47
C ALA A 40 10.07 1.00 2.22
N SER A 41 10.24 2.15 1.56
CA SER A 41 9.98 3.46 2.15
C SER A 41 8.48 3.71 2.40
N ASP A 42 7.61 3.26 1.51
CA ASP A 42 6.17 3.42 1.68
C ASP A 42 5.64 2.46 2.76
N LEU A 43 6.06 1.20 2.75
CA LEU A 43 5.68 0.21 3.78
C LEU A 43 6.30 0.44 5.16
N ALA A 44 7.25 1.38 5.29
CA ALA A 44 7.78 1.80 6.59
C ALA A 44 6.82 2.71 7.37
N GLN A 45 5.78 3.24 6.72
CA GLN A 45 4.79 4.11 7.36
C GLN A 45 3.62 3.27 7.88
N GLY A 46 3.33 3.36 9.18
CA GLY A 46 2.24 2.62 9.83
C GLY A 46 0.90 2.80 9.13
N ILE A 47 0.58 4.04 8.70
CA ILE A 47 -0.66 4.33 7.97
C ILE A 47 -0.80 3.50 6.69
N ASN A 48 0.28 3.25 5.95
CA ASN A 48 0.22 2.45 4.73
C ASN A 48 -0.01 0.96 5.05
N LEU A 49 0.54 0.47 6.15
CA LEU A 49 0.27 -0.89 6.62
C LEU A 49 -1.18 -1.04 7.09
N TYR A 50 -1.70 -0.02 7.77
CA TYR A 50 -3.11 0.07 8.13
C TYR A 50 -4.00 0.02 6.87
N LEU A 51 -3.70 0.80 5.83
CA LEU A 51 -4.46 0.76 4.57
C LEU A 51 -4.38 -0.62 3.89
N LEU A 52 -3.21 -1.27 3.92
CA LEU A 52 -3.01 -2.58 3.31
C LEU A 52 -3.81 -3.66 4.04
N CYS A 53 -3.79 -3.64 5.38
CA CYS A 53 -4.48 -4.61 6.22
C CYS A 53 -5.99 -4.39 6.29
N TRP A 54 -6.43 -3.13 6.39
CA TRP A 54 -7.80 -2.78 6.78
C TRP A 54 -8.69 -2.34 5.63
N TYR A 55 -8.13 -1.54 4.71
CA TYR A 55 -8.87 -0.99 3.57
C TYR A 55 -8.71 -1.81 2.29
N GLY A 56 -7.98 -2.92 2.36
CA GLY A 56 -7.71 -3.77 1.21
C GLY A 56 -7.07 -3.00 0.06
N ALA A 57 -6.09 -2.15 0.39
CA ALA A 57 -5.38 -1.35 -0.59
C ALA A 57 -4.91 -2.21 -1.78
N ARG A 58 -4.94 -1.66 -2.98
CA ARG A 58 -4.27 -2.24 -4.15
C ARG A 58 -2.78 -1.94 -4.05
N LEU A 59 -1.95 -2.94 -4.33
CA LEU A 59 -0.51 -2.80 -4.41
C LEU A 59 0.00 -3.60 -5.60
N THR A 60 0.30 -2.89 -6.68
CA THR A 60 0.63 -3.50 -7.97
C THR A 60 1.95 -2.98 -8.52
N LEU A 61 2.69 -3.86 -9.18
CA LEU A 61 3.84 -3.51 -10.00
C LEU A 61 3.49 -3.71 -11.47
N ASP A 62 3.34 -2.61 -12.17
CA ASP A 62 3.05 -2.57 -13.59
C ASP A 62 4.35 -2.42 -14.39
N VAL A 63 4.49 -3.21 -15.44
CA VAL A 63 5.67 -3.22 -16.31
C VAL A 63 5.31 -2.66 -17.67
N TYR A 64 5.86 -1.49 -17.97
CA TYR A 64 5.73 -0.85 -19.26
C TYR A 64 6.97 -1.11 -20.12
N GLN A 65 6.77 -1.69 -21.30
CA GLN A 65 7.81 -1.88 -22.29
C GLN A 65 7.50 -0.99 -23.50
N GLN A 66 8.40 -0.06 -23.79
CA GLN A 66 8.25 0.86 -24.92
C GLN A 66 6.89 1.59 -24.93
N GLY A 67 6.42 2.00 -23.75
CA GLY A 67 5.13 2.68 -23.58
C GLY A 67 3.90 1.78 -23.49
N GLU A 68 4.05 0.47 -23.64
CA GLU A 68 2.94 -0.48 -23.56
C GLU A 68 2.98 -1.25 -22.23
N LEU A 69 1.85 -1.34 -21.53
CA LEU A 69 1.72 -2.21 -20.37
C LEU A 69 1.80 -3.67 -20.82
N THR A 70 2.83 -4.36 -20.35
CA THR A 70 3.09 -5.77 -20.71
C THR A 70 2.74 -6.74 -19.61
N GLU A 71 2.83 -6.30 -18.36
CA GLU A 71 2.57 -7.13 -17.19
C GLU A 71 2.07 -6.27 -16.03
N SER A 72 1.18 -6.84 -15.22
CA SER A 72 0.69 -6.23 -13.98
C SER A 72 0.76 -7.30 -12.91
N ILE A 73 1.50 -7.05 -11.85
CA ILE A 73 1.83 -8.02 -10.81
C ILE A 73 1.24 -7.53 -9.49
N ASP A 74 0.36 -8.34 -8.90
CA ASP A 74 -0.11 -8.13 -7.54
C ASP A 74 0.98 -8.49 -6.54
N LEU A 75 1.37 -7.53 -5.68
CA LEU A 75 2.46 -7.71 -4.73
C LEU A 75 2.02 -8.31 -3.39
N HIS A 76 0.71 -8.36 -3.11
CA HIS A 76 0.18 -8.87 -1.84
C HIS A 76 0.71 -10.24 -1.45
N PRO A 77 0.70 -11.28 -2.33
CA PRO A 77 1.09 -12.63 -1.95
C PRO A 77 2.57 -12.81 -1.57
N PHE A 78 3.37 -11.75 -1.72
CA PHE A 78 4.80 -11.74 -1.46
C PHE A 78 5.18 -10.92 -0.24
N ILE A 79 4.21 -10.29 0.44
CA ILE A 79 4.43 -9.45 1.63
C ILE A 79 4.18 -10.25 2.90
N THR A 80 5.01 -10.00 3.91
CA THR A 80 4.79 -10.46 5.28
C THR A 80 5.06 -9.31 6.25
N ILE A 81 4.09 -9.04 7.11
CA ILE A 81 4.17 -8.05 8.19
C ILE A 81 4.28 -8.82 9.49
N SER A 82 5.34 -8.56 10.25
CA SER A 82 5.57 -9.13 11.58
C SER A 82 5.53 -8.00 12.61
N VAL A 83 4.67 -8.14 13.60
CA VAL A 83 4.58 -7.22 14.74
C VAL A 83 4.84 -8.00 16.01
N GLU A 84 5.71 -7.50 16.88
CA GLU A 84 6.01 -8.17 18.16
C GLU A 84 4.72 -8.35 18.99
N GLY A 85 4.45 -9.59 19.40
CA GLY A 85 3.25 -9.95 20.16
C GLY A 85 2.08 -10.45 19.30
N TYR A 86 2.13 -10.30 17.98
CA TYR A 86 1.07 -10.70 17.05
C TYR A 86 1.52 -11.81 16.11
N PRO A 87 0.59 -12.62 15.57
CA PRO A 87 0.88 -13.50 14.44
C PRO A 87 1.35 -12.70 13.22
N ASP A 88 2.17 -13.33 12.38
CA ASP A 88 2.55 -12.75 11.09
C ASP A 88 1.31 -12.55 10.22
N VAL A 89 1.18 -11.37 9.63
CA VAL A 89 0.14 -11.05 8.64
C VAL A 89 0.71 -11.26 7.25
N THR A 90 0.03 -12.09 6.47
CA THR A 90 0.31 -12.39 5.06
C THR A 90 -0.95 -12.12 4.23
N PHE A 91 -0.86 -12.22 2.91
CA PHE A 91 -2.00 -11.91 2.04
C PHE A 91 -2.18 -12.99 0.97
N THR A 92 -3.42 -13.33 0.65
CA THR A 92 -3.74 -14.16 -0.53
C THR A 92 -4.09 -13.35 -1.77
N GLY A 93 -4.38 -12.07 -1.58
CA GLY A 93 -4.69 -11.07 -2.60
C GLY A 93 -5.04 -9.72 -1.94
N PRO A 94 -5.52 -8.73 -2.72
CA PRO A 94 -5.90 -7.42 -2.20
C PRO A 94 -7.07 -7.54 -1.21
N GLY A 95 -6.92 -6.98 -0.01
CA GLY A 95 -7.95 -7.03 1.03
C GLY A 95 -8.21 -8.41 1.63
N GLU A 96 -7.30 -9.37 1.41
CA GLU A 96 -7.38 -10.70 2.01
C GLU A 96 -6.20 -10.97 2.96
N PRO A 97 -6.10 -10.24 4.10
CA PRO A 97 -5.10 -10.53 5.11
C PRO A 97 -5.37 -11.89 5.77
N VAL A 98 -4.29 -12.61 6.09
CA VAL A 98 -4.30 -13.92 6.74
C VAL A 98 -3.31 -13.89 7.91
N GLY A 99 -3.75 -14.36 9.06
CA GLY A 99 -2.91 -14.50 10.27
C GLY A 99 -3.44 -13.71 11.46
N TYR A 100 -4.12 -12.59 11.19
CA TYR A 100 -4.77 -11.76 12.20
C TYR A 100 -6.16 -11.36 11.71
N ASP A 101 -7.19 -11.60 12.52
CA ASP A 101 -8.52 -11.06 12.24
C ASP A 101 -8.62 -9.69 12.89
N PHE A 102 -8.42 -8.70 12.04
CA PHE A 102 -8.51 -7.30 12.37
C PHE A 102 -9.90 -6.93 12.93
N ARG A 103 -10.99 -7.56 12.45
CA ARG A 103 -12.36 -7.24 12.92
C ARG A 103 -12.64 -7.65 14.35
N ASP A 104 -11.93 -8.65 14.86
CA ASP A 104 -12.05 -9.07 16.26
C ASP A 104 -11.38 -8.06 17.21
N ASP A 105 -10.58 -7.12 16.68
CA ASP A 105 -9.78 -6.14 17.43
C ASP A 105 -10.46 -4.77 17.59
N GLU A 106 -11.55 -4.51 16.85
CA GLU A 106 -12.30 -3.24 16.94
C GLU A 106 -13.13 -3.13 18.24
N GLY A 107 -13.12 -4.16 19.09
CA GLY A 107 -14.09 -4.28 20.17
C GLY A 107 -15.50 -4.41 19.62
N ASP A 108 -16.40 -5.09 20.34
CA ASP A 108 -17.82 -4.89 20.06
C ASP A 108 -18.12 -3.43 20.44
N ILE A 109 -18.00 -2.48 19.50
CA ILE A 109 -18.70 -1.20 19.58
C ILE A 109 -20.18 -1.59 19.48
N GLU A 110 -20.74 -2.01 20.61
CA GLU A 110 -22.18 -2.11 20.75
C GLU A 110 -22.69 -0.69 20.43
N ASP A 111 -23.40 -0.59 19.29
CA ASP A 111 -24.14 0.58 18.84
C ASP A 111 -25.21 0.88 19.93
N ASP A 112 -24.77 1.38 21.09
CA ASP A 112 -25.63 1.84 22.18
C ASP A 112 -26.18 3.22 21.79
N GLU A 113 -26.91 3.22 20.67
CA GLU A 113 -27.78 4.31 20.26
C GLU A 113 -29.02 4.37 21.17
N ASP A 114 -28.92 4.39 22.51
CA ASP A 114 -30.13 4.64 23.33
C ASP A 114 -29.99 5.02 24.82
N ASP A 115 -28.85 5.50 25.34
CA ASP A 115 -28.83 6.01 26.73
C ASP A 115 -28.44 7.50 26.83
N GLU A 116 -29.47 8.34 26.70
CA GLU A 116 -29.46 9.72 27.20
C GLU A 116 -29.38 9.71 28.74
N ASP A 117 -28.38 10.39 29.30
CA ASP A 117 -28.25 10.83 30.71
C ASP A 117 -27.56 9.89 31.74
N GLU A 118 -26.33 9.43 31.50
CA GLU A 118 -25.44 9.04 32.62
C GLU A 118 -24.24 9.99 32.74
N ASP A 119 -24.17 10.67 33.90
CA ASP A 119 -23.01 11.43 34.39
C ASP A 119 -21.81 10.47 34.48
N PHE A 120 -21.06 10.33 33.39
CA PHE A 120 -19.83 9.52 33.29
C PHE A 120 -18.77 10.11 34.23
N GLU A 121 -18.49 9.41 35.33
CA GLU A 121 -17.25 9.58 36.06
C GLU A 121 -16.12 9.07 35.15
N ASP A 122 -15.12 9.92 34.86
CA ASP A 122 -13.87 9.59 34.14
C ASP A 122 -13.16 8.39 34.81
N GLU A 123 -13.61 7.17 34.55
CA GLU A 123 -12.78 5.99 34.66
C GLU A 123 -11.97 5.96 33.37
N GLU A 124 -10.71 6.38 33.45
CA GLU A 124 -9.68 6.13 32.45
C GLU A 124 -9.58 4.59 32.29
N GLU A 125 -10.49 3.99 31.51
CA GLU A 125 -10.26 2.66 30.98
C GLU A 125 -9.01 2.80 30.12
N ASP A 126 -7.92 2.19 30.59
CA ASP A 126 -6.72 1.91 29.81
C ASP A 126 -7.17 0.97 28.67
N GLU A 127 -7.87 1.49 27.66
CA GLU A 127 -8.12 0.84 26.39
C GLU A 127 -6.73 0.53 25.84
N GLU A 128 -6.31 -0.74 25.93
CA GLU A 128 -5.08 -1.20 25.30
C GLU A 128 -5.24 -0.92 23.80
N ASP A 129 -4.60 0.14 23.29
CA ASP A 129 -4.67 0.53 21.88
C ASP A 129 -4.50 -0.72 21.01
N ASN A 130 -5.56 -1.04 20.28
CA ASN A 130 -5.61 -2.24 19.44
C ASN A 130 -4.56 -2.13 18.31
N LEU A 131 -4.24 -3.23 17.63
CA LEU A 131 -3.17 -3.20 16.62
C LEU A 131 -3.49 -2.24 15.47
N ALA A 132 -4.77 -2.09 15.13
CA ALA A 132 -5.25 -1.21 14.08
C ALA A 132 -4.94 0.25 14.39
N ASP A 133 -5.28 0.70 15.60
CA ASP A 133 -5.03 2.06 16.09
C ASP A 133 -3.54 2.36 16.14
N ARG A 134 -2.74 1.40 16.62
CA ARG A 134 -1.28 1.57 16.70
C ARG A 134 -0.62 1.64 15.32
N LEU A 135 -1.13 0.90 14.33
CA LEU A 135 -0.69 1.04 12.93
C LEU A 135 -1.13 2.39 12.36
N PHE A 136 -2.37 2.82 12.60
CA PHE A 136 -2.90 4.09 12.11
C PHE A 136 -2.14 5.30 12.68
N MET A 137 -1.83 5.28 13.98
CA MET A 137 -1.09 6.34 14.66
C MET A 137 0.43 6.27 14.44
N ASP A 138 0.93 5.24 13.76
CA ASP A 138 2.37 4.99 13.56
C ASP A 138 3.15 4.82 14.89
N ASP A 139 2.50 4.31 15.94
CA ASP A 139 3.06 4.21 17.30
C ASP A 139 3.86 2.91 17.54
N LEU A 140 3.94 2.03 16.54
CA LEU A 140 4.68 0.78 16.66
C LEU A 140 6.19 0.95 16.46
N GLY A 141 6.62 2.00 15.74
CA GLY A 141 8.04 2.25 15.46
C GLY A 141 8.79 1.02 14.94
N ASP A 142 9.91 0.67 15.58
CA ASP A 142 10.78 -0.45 15.17
C ASP A 142 10.22 -1.86 15.48
N THR A 143 9.05 -1.97 16.13
CA THR A 143 8.45 -3.28 16.45
C THR A 143 7.76 -3.92 15.24
N VAL A 144 7.49 -3.14 14.20
CA VAL A 144 6.95 -3.62 12.93
C VAL A 144 8.08 -3.91 11.96
N LYS A 145 8.04 -5.10 11.35
CA LYS A 145 8.94 -5.49 10.27
C LYS A 145 8.14 -5.93 9.08
N VAL A 146 8.45 -5.33 7.94
CA VAL A 146 7.85 -5.70 6.66
C VAL A 146 8.91 -6.35 5.80
N SER A 147 8.56 -7.47 5.19
CA SER A 147 9.45 -8.20 4.28
C SER A 147 8.70 -8.54 2.99
N VAL A 148 9.45 -8.54 1.88
CA VAL A 148 8.95 -8.83 0.53
C VAL A 148 9.83 -9.89 -0.10
N ASP A 149 9.24 -11.02 -0.52
CA ASP A 149 9.96 -12.13 -1.14
C ASP A 149 10.15 -11.88 -2.65
N TRP A 150 11.10 -11.01 -2.98
CA TRP A 150 11.41 -10.62 -4.36
C TRP A 150 11.87 -11.78 -5.25
N ASP A 151 12.44 -12.83 -4.68
CA ASP A 151 12.90 -14.00 -5.45
C ASP A 151 11.73 -14.82 -6.00
N ARG A 152 10.53 -14.67 -5.43
CA ARG A 152 9.30 -15.32 -5.91
C ARG A 152 8.52 -14.48 -6.91
N ILE A 153 8.88 -13.22 -7.12
CA ILE A 153 8.18 -12.31 -8.02
C ILE A 153 8.82 -12.40 -9.41
N PRO A 154 8.10 -12.85 -10.44
CA PRO A 154 8.67 -13.05 -11.77
C PRO A 154 8.80 -11.73 -12.56
N VAL A 155 9.45 -10.71 -11.99
CA VAL A 155 9.52 -9.38 -12.61
C VAL A 155 10.40 -9.42 -13.87
N PRO A 156 9.84 -9.14 -15.06
CA PRO A 156 10.63 -9.06 -16.29
C PRO A 156 11.59 -7.86 -16.26
N SER A 157 12.78 -8.02 -16.80
CA SER A 157 13.70 -6.89 -17.01
C SER A 157 13.17 -5.96 -18.10
N LEU A 158 13.33 -4.66 -17.90
CA LEU A 158 13.02 -3.66 -18.94
C LEU A 158 13.94 -3.81 -20.15
N ILE A 159 13.38 -3.60 -21.34
CA ILE A 159 14.10 -3.64 -22.62
C ILE A 159 13.95 -2.32 -23.36
N GLY A 160 14.93 -1.97 -24.20
CA GLY A 160 14.88 -0.71 -24.96
C GLY A 160 15.42 0.49 -24.20
N GLU A 161 14.90 1.68 -24.51
CA GLU A 161 15.25 2.92 -23.83
C GLU A 161 14.46 3.03 -22.52
N LEU A 162 15.14 3.33 -21.42
CA LEU A 162 14.52 3.43 -20.09
C LEU A 162 14.11 4.88 -19.81
N ALA A 163 13.00 5.07 -19.08
CA ALA A 163 12.62 6.38 -18.56
C ALA A 163 13.68 6.93 -17.59
N GLY A 164 13.80 8.24 -17.49
CA GLY A 164 14.70 8.93 -16.55
C GLY A 164 14.08 10.20 -15.98
N PRO A 165 14.81 10.95 -15.14
CA PRO A 165 14.24 12.05 -14.34
C PRO A 165 13.59 13.21 -15.12
N ASP A 166 13.95 13.40 -16.40
CA ASP A 166 13.42 14.46 -17.26
C ASP A 166 12.26 13.96 -18.17
N ASP A 167 11.76 12.75 -17.93
CA ASP A 167 10.76 12.08 -18.75
C ASP A 167 9.35 12.08 -18.13
N GLU A 168 8.32 12.19 -18.98
CA GLU A 168 6.90 12.09 -18.63
C GLU A 168 6.31 10.77 -19.19
N ALA A 169 5.98 9.80 -18.35
CA ALA A 169 5.25 8.59 -18.74
C ALA A 169 3.73 8.85 -18.86
N VAL A 170 3.03 8.07 -19.68
CA VAL A 170 1.56 8.00 -19.65
C VAL A 170 1.18 6.68 -18.97
N LEU A 171 0.44 6.75 -17.87
CA LEU A 171 -0.08 5.55 -17.23
C LEU A 171 -1.40 5.18 -17.90
N LEU A 172 -1.55 3.90 -18.24
CA LEU A 172 -2.81 3.40 -18.79
C LEU A 172 -3.93 3.42 -17.75
N THR A 173 -3.57 3.46 -16.48
CA THR A 173 -4.48 3.57 -15.34
C THR A 173 -5.01 5.01 -15.27
N GLY A 174 -6.10 5.28 -16.00
CA GLY A 174 -6.86 6.53 -15.91
C GLY A 174 -6.49 7.64 -16.90
N ASP A 175 -5.76 7.35 -17.99
CA ASP A 175 -5.27 8.34 -18.96
C ASP A 175 -4.49 9.50 -18.29
N ARG A 176 -3.82 9.22 -17.17
CA ARG A 176 -3.06 10.20 -16.41
C ARG A 176 -1.62 10.28 -16.91
N LEU A 177 -1.11 11.52 -16.99
CA LEU A 177 0.30 11.78 -17.22
C LEU A 177 1.03 11.65 -15.90
N ALA A 178 2.12 10.90 -15.93
CA ALA A 178 2.98 10.64 -14.81
C ALA A 178 4.41 11.07 -15.07
N GLU A 179 5.06 11.71 -14.13
CA GLU A 179 6.48 12.05 -14.25
C GLU A 179 7.36 10.90 -13.74
N TYR A 180 8.65 10.91 -14.02
CA TYR A 180 9.57 10.01 -13.33
C TYR A 180 9.60 10.30 -11.82
N GLY A 181 9.46 9.27 -10.99
CA GLY A 181 9.41 9.38 -9.53
C GLY A 181 8.01 9.31 -8.94
N TYR A 182 7.86 9.85 -7.71
CA TYR A 182 6.63 9.79 -6.93
C TYR A 182 5.57 10.76 -7.43
N GLN A 183 4.34 10.29 -7.55
CA GLN A 183 3.15 11.11 -7.70
C GLN A 183 2.01 10.58 -6.84
N ASP A 184 1.10 11.48 -6.53
CA ASP A 184 -0.13 11.21 -5.84
C ASP A 184 -1.27 11.82 -6.67
N PHE A 185 -2.24 10.99 -7.05
CA PHE A 185 -3.38 11.42 -7.84
C PHE A 185 -4.69 11.49 -7.04
N GLU A 186 -4.59 11.56 -5.72
CA GLU A 186 -5.71 11.96 -4.87
C GLU A 186 -6.18 13.39 -5.23
N GLU A 187 -7.28 13.50 -5.98
CA GLU A 187 -8.02 14.74 -6.24
C GLU A 187 -9.28 14.88 -5.38
#